data_AF-A0A521G1D7-F1
#
_entry.id   AF-A0A521G1D7-F1
#
_cell.length_a   1.000
_cell.length_b   1.000
_cell.length_c   1.000
_cell.angle_alpha   90.00
_cell.angle_beta   90.00
_cell.angle_gamma   90.00
#
_symmetry.space_group_name_H-M   'P 1'
#
loop_
_entity.id
_entity.type
_entity.pdbx_description
1 polymer ?
#
loop_
_entity_poly.entity_id
_entity_poly.type
_entity_poly.pdbx_seq_one_letter_code
_entity_poly.pdbx_strand_id
1 'polypeptide(L)'
;MSKSPSEQIALTVRAADNMTEVFLADSRFELIANGIGRTEATVAPGLYKARFRVGQVQTDSLIEVETGGASKIFDGTAVQFASPVPMPQTLTYRQAQAEAAQQLSRVINLKQGTGSQLFLFLRGLTAEASRPWVGVSLHDLSGKQFAEAGQGTCDTANCFCGLNIELDPGTYRLRVEEEPGEIYEMFIVTLAGWQTQVFALAETSWQPGVQAVRAALPDAAVLMAEIDKGFDPANPAVRQTELLRLGLMHGRKILTEIGLKNLLAGTLNPMNAVFIAHLLARREDEVLQALAVDLVGHIDSSLAAHPDLRAALLVPQFVTSNETPPIFTAPPMLNSSWQLITQAVDKEKAVIPSGSLNEQIKAGVLNTALWLLHRLP
;
A
#
# COMPACT_ATOMS: atom_id res chain seq x y z
N MET A 1 2.51 24.31 -53.45
CA MET A 1 2.67 22.91 -53.00
C MET A 1 1.50 22.58 -52.09
N SER A 2 0.59 21.72 -52.56
CA SER A 2 -0.54 21.24 -51.77
C SER A 2 -0.01 20.30 -50.68
N LYS A 3 -0.21 20.63 -49.40
CA LYS A 3 0.03 19.69 -48.30
C LYS A 3 -1.02 18.60 -48.43
N SER A 4 -0.64 17.43 -48.93
CA SER A 4 -1.44 16.21 -48.75
C SER A 4 -1.81 16.11 -47.27
N PRO A 5 -3.06 15.79 -46.91
CA PRO A 5 -3.42 15.59 -45.51
C PRO A 5 -2.46 14.54 -44.95
N SER A 6 -1.71 14.92 -43.92
CA SER A 6 -0.78 13.99 -43.27
C SER A 6 -1.61 12.82 -42.77
N GLU A 7 -1.25 11.61 -43.18
CA GLU A 7 -1.88 10.38 -42.70
C GLU A 7 -1.95 10.42 -41.16
N GLN A 8 -3.12 10.10 -40.62
CA GLN A 8 -3.40 10.13 -39.18
C GLN A 8 -3.74 8.71 -38.73
N ILE A 9 -3.08 8.26 -37.67
CA ILE A 9 -3.12 6.88 -37.18
C ILE A 9 -3.59 6.90 -35.74
N ALA A 10 -4.61 6.10 -35.42
CA ALA A 10 -5.07 5.95 -34.04
C ALA A 10 -4.07 5.09 -33.25
N LEU A 11 -3.30 5.71 -32.36
CA LEU A 11 -2.34 5.05 -31.47
C LEU A 11 -2.97 4.84 -30.08
N THR A 12 -3.10 3.59 -29.66
CA THR A 12 -3.44 3.22 -28.28
C THR A 12 -2.18 2.72 -27.57
N VAL A 13 -1.86 3.29 -26.42
CA VAL A 13 -0.78 2.84 -25.55
C VAL A 13 -1.39 2.27 -24.27
N ARG A 14 -1.11 0.99 -23.97
CA ARG A 14 -1.57 0.30 -22.76
C ARG A 14 -0.38 0.00 -21.85
N ALA A 15 -0.54 0.23 -20.55
CA ALA A 15 0.42 -0.26 -19.56
C ALA A 15 0.12 -1.71 -19.21
N ALA A 16 1.13 -2.43 -18.69
CA ALA A 16 0.93 -3.77 -18.16
C ALA A 16 0.00 -3.78 -16.93
N ASP A 17 0.05 -2.73 -16.10
CA ASP A 17 -0.80 -2.59 -14.91
C ASP A 17 -1.80 -1.43 -15.08
N ASN A 18 -3.06 -1.67 -14.70
CA ASN A 18 -4.15 -0.70 -14.82
C ASN A 18 -4.00 0.56 -13.94
N MET A 19 -3.05 0.58 -13.01
CA MET A 19 -2.75 1.72 -12.11
C MET A 19 -1.43 2.44 -12.48
N THR A 20 -0.84 2.12 -13.63
CA THR A 20 0.37 2.77 -14.13
C THR A 20 0.02 4.07 -14.85
N GLU A 21 0.69 5.17 -14.53
CA GLU A 21 0.56 6.40 -15.31
C GLU A 21 1.25 6.24 -16.67
N VAL A 22 0.56 6.61 -17.74
CA VAL A 22 1.05 6.53 -19.12
C VAL A 22 1.15 7.94 -19.69
N PHE A 23 2.31 8.28 -20.26
CA PHE A 23 2.55 9.54 -20.95
C PHE A 23 3.06 9.23 -22.36
N LEU A 24 2.43 9.82 -23.37
CA LEU A 24 2.84 9.70 -24.77
C LEU A 24 3.38 11.05 -25.24
N ALA A 25 4.62 11.06 -25.73
CA ALA A 25 5.27 12.24 -26.25
C ALA A 25 5.79 12.03 -27.68
N ASP A 26 5.86 13.11 -28.45
CA ASP A 26 6.37 13.11 -29.82
C ASP A 26 7.91 13.12 -29.88
N SER A 27 8.46 13.18 -31.09
CA SER A 27 9.91 13.29 -31.33
C SER A 27 10.57 14.56 -30.79
N ARG A 28 9.78 15.60 -30.44
CA ARG A 28 10.23 16.84 -29.80
C ARG A 28 10.07 16.79 -28.28
N PHE A 29 9.65 15.64 -27.74
CA PHE A 29 9.29 15.43 -26.35
C PHE A 29 8.11 16.29 -25.88
N GLU A 30 7.27 16.75 -26.80
CA GLU A 30 6.01 17.41 -26.46
C GLU A 30 4.97 16.35 -26.07
N LEU A 31 4.27 16.57 -24.95
CA LEU A 31 3.25 15.64 -24.46
C LEU A 31 2.03 15.70 -25.39
N ILE A 32 1.69 14.55 -25.99
CA ILE A 32 0.52 14.39 -26.85
C ILE A 32 -0.69 13.97 -26.03
N ALA A 33 -0.51 12.98 -25.17
CA ALA A 33 -1.59 12.40 -24.37
C ALA A 33 -1.04 11.78 -23.10
N ASN A 34 -1.88 11.71 -22.07
CA ASN A 34 -1.60 10.96 -20.85
C ASN A 34 -2.85 10.26 -20.33
N GLY A 35 -2.67 9.29 -19.45
CA GLY A 35 -3.75 8.53 -18.85
C GLY A 35 -3.25 7.57 -17.77
N ILE A 36 -4.15 6.75 -17.23
CA ILE A 36 -3.82 5.72 -16.23
C ILE A 36 -4.24 4.36 -16.79
N GLY A 37 -3.31 3.41 -16.83
CA GLY A 37 -3.46 2.10 -17.46
C GLY A 37 -3.48 2.16 -18.99
N ARG A 38 -4.00 3.24 -19.58
CA ARG A 38 -4.16 3.42 -21.02
C ARG A 38 -4.20 4.89 -21.40
N THR A 39 -3.72 5.21 -22.60
CA THR A 39 -3.98 6.49 -23.29
C THR A 39 -4.15 6.27 -24.79
N GLU A 40 -4.86 7.17 -25.46
CA GLU A 40 -5.16 7.11 -26.89
C GLU A 40 -4.87 8.46 -27.53
N ALA A 41 -4.31 8.46 -28.73
CA ALA A 41 -4.07 9.67 -29.52
C ALA A 41 -4.13 9.37 -31.01
N THR A 42 -4.48 10.38 -31.80
CA THR A 42 -4.37 10.33 -33.25
C THR A 42 -3.08 11.03 -33.66
N VAL A 43 -2.17 10.32 -34.33
CA VAL A 43 -0.79 10.76 -34.56
C VAL A 43 -0.35 10.54 -36.02
N ALA A 44 0.61 11.33 -36.49
CA ALA A 44 1.23 11.10 -37.79
C ALA A 44 2.23 9.92 -37.74
N PRO A 45 2.60 9.30 -38.87
CA PRO A 45 3.74 8.39 -38.91
C PRO A 45 5.01 9.04 -38.36
N GLY A 46 5.77 8.31 -37.55
CA GLY A 46 6.97 8.83 -36.88
C GLY A 46 7.35 8.07 -35.61
N LEU A 47 8.33 8.62 -34.89
CA LEU A 47 8.82 8.07 -33.62
C LEU A 47 8.19 8.80 -32.43
N TYR A 48 7.73 8.01 -31.47
CA TYR A 48 7.09 8.46 -30.24
C TYR A 48 7.76 7.83 -29.03
N LYS A 49 7.66 8.49 -27.89
CA LYS A 49 8.09 7.95 -26.60
C LYS A 49 6.88 7.74 -25.70
N ALA A 50 6.67 6.49 -25.28
CA ALA A 50 5.78 6.18 -24.18
C ALA A 50 6.58 6.09 -22.88
N ARG A 51 6.09 6.75 -21.83
CA ARG A 51 6.63 6.67 -20.47
C ARG A 51 5.59 6.07 -19.54
N PHE A 52 6.01 5.07 -18.79
CA PHE A 52 5.21 4.35 -17.81
C PHE A 52 5.75 4.64 -16.42
N ARG A 53 4.89 5.07 -15.48
CA ARG A 53 5.31 5.46 -14.13
C ARG A 53 4.47 4.78 -13.04
N VAL A 54 5.15 4.25 -12.03
CA VAL A 54 4.59 3.68 -10.80
C VAL A 54 5.33 4.28 -9.61
N GLY A 55 4.61 4.98 -8.73
CA GLY A 55 5.21 5.67 -7.60
C GLY A 55 6.24 6.72 -8.03
N GLN A 56 7.52 6.51 -7.73
CA GLN A 56 8.64 7.33 -8.20
C GLN A 56 9.46 6.68 -9.32
N VAL A 57 9.15 5.44 -9.70
CA VAL A 57 9.88 4.70 -10.73
C VAL A 57 9.22 4.91 -12.09
N GLN A 58 10.03 5.10 -13.13
CA GLN A 58 9.56 5.22 -14.51
C GLN A 58 10.39 4.37 -15.47
N THR A 59 9.75 3.94 -16.55
CA THR A 59 10.39 3.27 -17.69
C THR A 59 9.90 3.91 -18.99
N ASP A 60 10.79 4.04 -19.97
CA ASP A 60 10.48 4.64 -21.27
C ASP A 60 10.57 3.57 -22.36
N SER A 61 9.71 3.66 -23.38
CA SER A 61 9.71 2.82 -24.57
C SER A 61 9.55 3.68 -25.81
N LEU A 62 10.24 3.31 -26.89
CA LEU A 62 10.11 3.96 -28.18
C LEU A 62 9.08 3.22 -29.03
N ILE A 63 8.19 3.97 -29.67
CA ILE A 63 7.14 3.46 -30.54
C ILE A 63 7.36 4.06 -31.92
N GLU A 64 7.62 3.21 -32.90
CA GLU A 64 7.59 3.59 -34.31
C GLU A 64 6.18 3.45 -34.84
N VAL A 65 5.63 4.48 -35.47
CA VAL A 65 4.32 4.45 -36.14
C VAL A 65 4.57 4.54 -37.64
N GLU A 66 4.26 3.46 -38.35
CA GLU A 66 4.49 3.33 -39.80
C GLU A 66 3.32 3.88 -40.63
N THR A 67 3.59 4.28 -41.87
CA THR A 67 2.55 4.64 -42.85
C THR A 67 1.70 3.42 -43.26
N GLY A 68 0.45 3.65 -43.64
CA GLY A 68 -0.42 2.64 -44.26
C GLY A 68 -1.34 1.89 -43.28
N GLY A 69 -1.39 2.29 -42.01
CA GLY A 69 -2.21 1.67 -40.97
C GLY A 69 -3.27 2.61 -40.41
N ALA A 70 -4.50 2.11 -40.22
CA ALA A 70 -5.57 2.91 -39.60
C ALA A 70 -5.40 3.03 -38.06
N SER A 71 -4.78 2.03 -37.42
CA SER A 71 -4.55 2.02 -35.98
C SER A 71 -3.31 1.22 -35.59
N LYS A 72 -2.73 1.57 -34.44
CA LYS A 72 -1.62 0.85 -33.79
C LYS A 72 -1.90 0.71 -32.30
N ILE A 73 -1.68 -0.48 -31.76
CA ILE A 73 -1.73 -0.75 -30.32
C ILE A 73 -0.30 -1.05 -29.86
N PHE A 74 0.14 -0.40 -28.79
CA PHE A 74 1.40 -0.64 -28.13
C PHE A 74 1.17 -1.07 -26.69
N ASP A 75 1.69 -2.24 -26.33
CA ASP A 75 1.65 -2.78 -24.97
C ASP A 75 2.99 -2.53 -24.27
N GLY A 76 2.96 -1.70 -23.24
CA GLY A 76 4.10 -1.36 -22.42
C GLY A 76 4.55 -2.50 -21.51
N THR A 77 5.84 -2.55 -21.22
CA THR A 77 6.39 -3.48 -20.22
C THR A 77 5.99 -3.08 -18.80
N ALA A 78 5.85 -4.05 -17.91
CA ALA A 78 5.58 -3.79 -16.50
C ALA A 78 6.71 -2.97 -15.86
N VAL A 79 6.34 -1.91 -15.15
CA VAL A 79 7.30 -1.13 -14.36
C VAL A 79 7.73 -1.96 -13.17
N GLN A 80 9.02 -2.24 -13.08
CA GLN A 80 9.62 -2.89 -11.91
C GLN A 80 9.95 -1.82 -10.86
N PHE A 81 9.39 -1.96 -9.67
CA PHE A 81 9.63 -1.08 -8.52
C PHE A 81 10.16 -1.88 -7.33
N ALA A 82 10.76 -1.21 -6.35
CA ALA A 82 11.18 -1.85 -5.10
C ALA A 82 9.96 -2.08 -4.20
N SER A 83 9.86 -3.26 -3.59
CA SER A 83 8.78 -3.62 -2.66
C SER A 83 9.30 -4.53 -1.53
N PRO A 84 8.84 -4.36 -0.29
CA PRO A 84 9.11 -5.35 0.75
C PRO A 84 8.36 -6.67 0.53
N VAL A 85 7.30 -6.67 -0.29
CA VAL A 85 6.56 -7.89 -0.64
C VAL A 85 7.38 -8.72 -1.63
N PRO A 86 7.69 -10.00 -1.36
CA PRO A 86 8.47 -10.83 -2.26
C PRO A 86 7.59 -11.36 -3.42
N MET A 87 7.22 -10.47 -4.34
CA MET A 87 6.38 -10.79 -5.51
C MET A 87 7.13 -10.59 -6.84
N PRO A 88 6.79 -11.35 -7.91
CA PRO A 88 7.39 -11.19 -9.23
C PRO A 88 7.23 -9.77 -9.78
N GLN A 89 8.04 -9.44 -10.79
CA GLN A 89 8.01 -8.12 -11.47
C GLN A 89 8.27 -6.93 -10.51
N THR A 90 9.08 -7.17 -9.48
CA THR A 90 9.64 -6.14 -8.59
C THR A 90 11.16 -6.22 -8.60
N LEU A 91 11.84 -5.11 -8.31
CA LEU A 91 13.31 -5.05 -8.27
C LEU A 91 13.91 -5.88 -7.12
N THR A 92 13.11 -6.13 -6.09
CA THR A 92 13.52 -6.78 -4.85
C THR A 92 13.04 -8.23 -4.79
N TYR A 93 12.54 -8.80 -5.89
CA TYR A 93 12.06 -10.18 -5.94
C TYR A 93 13.20 -11.19 -5.71
N ARG A 94 12.95 -12.16 -4.84
CA ARG A 94 13.82 -13.33 -4.61
C ARG A 94 12.93 -14.56 -4.52
N GLN A 95 13.12 -15.53 -5.41
CA GLN A 95 12.25 -16.70 -5.50
C GLN A 95 12.17 -17.48 -4.18
N ALA A 96 13.32 -17.79 -3.56
CA ALA A 96 13.35 -18.52 -2.28
C ALA A 96 12.58 -17.81 -1.16
N GLN A 97 12.65 -16.47 -1.10
CA GLN A 97 11.91 -15.69 -0.10
C GLN A 97 10.41 -15.65 -0.41
N ALA A 98 10.01 -15.62 -1.69
CA ALA A 98 8.61 -15.66 -2.10
C ALA A 98 7.95 -17.00 -1.78
N GLU A 99 8.64 -18.10 -2.07
CA GLU A 99 8.21 -19.46 -1.74
C GLU A 99 8.09 -19.65 -0.22
N ALA A 100 9.08 -19.17 0.54
CA ALA A 100 9.04 -19.20 2.00
C ALA A 100 7.88 -18.38 2.57
N ALA A 101 7.65 -17.15 2.09
CA ALA A 101 6.53 -16.33 2.53
C ALA A 101 5.18 -17.01 2.25
N GLN A 102 5.02 -17.59 1.06
CA GLN A 102 3.81 -18.33 0.69
C GLN A 102 3.57 -19.51 1.62
N GLN A 103 4.59 -20.32 1.89
CA GLN A 103 4.47 -21.48 2.77
C GLN A 103 4.19 -21.07 4.23
N LEU A 104 5.01 -20.17 4.79
CA LEU A 104 4.98 -19.80 6.20
C LEU A 104 3.72 -19.00 6.58
N SER A 105 3.15 -18.25 5.64
CA SER A 105 1.86 -17.58 5.84
C SER A 105 0.71 -18.55 6.16
N ARG A 106 0.86 -19.85 5.91
CA ARG A 106 -0.15 -20.88 6.17
C ARG A 106 0.15 -21.73 7.41
N VAL A 107 1.27 -21.48 8.07
CA VAL A 107 1.72 -22.25 9.24
C VAL A 107 1.63 -21.38 10.48
N ILE A 108 0.64 -21.62 11.34
CA ILE A 108 0.49 -20.89 12.60
C ILE A 108 1.63 -21.29 13.54
N ASN A 109 2.49 -20.33 13.90
CA ASN A 109 3.58 -20.53 14.85
C ASN A 109 3.13 -20.35 16.30
N LEU A 110 2.23 -19.39 16.55
CA LEU A 110 1.76 -19.03 17.89
C LEU A 110 0.25 -18.81 17.90
N LYS A 111 -0.40 -19.17 19.00
CA LYS A 111 -1.83 -18.91 19.25
C LYS A 111 -1.99 -18.04 20.48
N GLN A 112 -2.46 -16.81 20.27
CA GLN A 112 -2.62 -15.78 21.31
C GLN A 112 -4.04 -15.19 21.32
N GLY A 113 -4.93 -15.69 20.47
CA GLY A 113 -6.34 -15.34 20.40
C GLY A 113 -7.04 -16.17 19.31
N THR A 114 -8.21 -15.73 18.86
CA THR A 114 -9.02 -16.43 17.86
C THR A 114 -9.69 -15.48 16.88
N GLY A 115 -9.91 -15.95 15.65
CA GLY A 115 -10.75 -15.25 14.66
C GLY A 115 -10.01 -14.30 13.72
N SER A 116 -8.74 -13.97 13.97
CA SER A 116 -7.87 -13.26 13.01
C SER A 116 -6.46 -13.86 13.01
N GLN A 117 -5.65 -13.48 12.01
CA GLN A 117 -4.24 -13.83 11.98
C GLN A 117 -3.37 -12.61 11.65
N LEU A 118 -2.13 -12.64 12.14
CA LEU A 118 -1.06 -11.72 11.77
C LEU A 118 0.14 -12.52 11.28
N PHE A 119 0.46 -12.35 10.00
CA PHE A 119 1.67 -12.87 9.38
C PHE A 119 2.70 -11.75 9.22
N LEU A 120 3.82 -11.86 9.93
CA LEU A 120 4.97 -10.97 9.81
C LEU A 120 6.06 -11.66 8.99
N PHE A 121 6.49 -11.03 7.90
CA PHE A 121 7.58 -11.52 7.06
C PHE A 121 8.66 -10.45 6.88
N LEU A 122 9.82 -10.69 7.50
CA LEU A 122 10.95 -9.78 7.52
C LEU A 122 12.03 -10.35 6.61
N ARG A 123 12.61 -9.55 5.71
CA ARG A 123 13.63 -10.04 4.77
C ARG A 123 14.74 -9.03 4.50
N GLY A 124 15.95 -9.52 4.30
CA GLY A 124 17.10 -8.76 3.83
C GLY A 124 17.39 -9.01 2.36
N LEU A 125 18.02 -8.04 1.72
CA LEU A 125 18.51 -8.14 0.34
C LEU A 125 20.04 -8.28 0.25
N THR A 126 20.74 -8.07 1.36
CA THR A 126 22.20 -8.10 1.47
C THR A 126 22.64 -9.01 2.62
N ALA A 127 23.94 -9.32 2.68
CA ALA A 127 24.51 -10.16 3.74
C ALA A 127 24.47 -9.50 5.13
N GLU A 128 24.60 -8.18 5.18
CA GLU A 128 24.48 -7.38 6.41
C GLU A 128 23.06 -7.46 6.98
N ALA A 129 22.07 -7.64 6.10
CA ALA A 129 20.66 -7.84 6.44
C ALA A 129 20.30 -9.33 6.64
N SER A 130 21.25 -10.19 6.97
CA SER A 130 21.02 -11.65 7.11
C SER A 130 20.13 -12.04 8.29
N ARG A 131 19.91 -11.14 9.25
CA ARG A 131 19.05 -11.34 10.43
C ARG A 131 18.00 -10.24 10.57
N PRO A 132 17.05 -10.12 9.63
CA PRO A 132 16.07 -9.02 9.59
C PRO A 132 15.09 -8.98 10.77
N TRP A 133 15.05 -10.03 11.59
CA TRP A 133 14.16 -10.17 12.76
C TRP A 133 14.75 -9.64 14.07
N VAL A 134 16.02 -9.26 14.10
CA VAL A 134 16.67 -8.75 15.31
C VAL A 134 16.05 -7.42 15.73
N GLY A 135 15.72 -7.30 17.02
CA GLY A 135 15.09 -6.10 17.58
C GLY A 135 13.61 -5.94 17.25
N VAL A 136 12.96 -6.96 16.66
CA VAL A 136 11.54 -6.87 16.24
C VAL A 136 10.65 -7.70 17.17
N SER A 137 9.62 -7.05 17.72
CA SER A 137 8.67 -7.66 18.65
C SER A 137 7.23 -7.21 18.41
N LEU A 138 6.28 -8.01 18.89
CA LEU A 138 4.85 -7.74 18.81
C LEU A 138 4.27 -7.56 20.21
N HIS A 139 3.45 -6.52 20.34
CA HIS A 139 2.84 -6.11 21.59
C HIS A 139 1.33 -5.92 21.41
N ASP A 140 0.58 -6.19 22.48
CA ASP A 140 -0.82 -5.82 22.53
C ASP A 140 -0.97 -4.28 22.60
N LEU A 141 -2.21 -3.80 22.55
CA LEU A 141 -2.47 -2.36 22.58
C LEU A 141 -2.02 -1.71 23.90
N SER A 142 -1.90 -2.46 25.00
CA SER A 142 -1.38 -1.95 26.28
C SER A 142 0.15 -1.82 26.31
N GLY A 143 0.84 -2.39 25.32
CA GLY A 143 2.30 -2.43 25.23
C GLY A 143 2.93 -3.68 25.81
N LYS A 144 2.13 -4.65 26.29
CA LYS A 144 2.65 -5.93 26.77
C LYS A 144 3.13 -6.77 25.57
N GLN A 145 4.40 -7.13 25.59
CA GLN A 145 4.98 -8.02 24.59
C GLN A 145 4.35 -9.41 24.69
N PHE A 146 3.98 -9.99 23.55
CA PHE A 146 3.49 -11.37 23.48
C PHE A 146 4.27 -12.24 22.48
N ALA A 147 5.05 -11.65 21.57
CA ALA A 147 5.91 -12.40 20.67
C ALA A 147 7.16 -11.60 20.25
N GLU A 148 8.20 -12.34 19.88
CA GLU A 148 9.40 -11.82 19.21
C GLU A 148 9.47 -12.41 17.80
N ALA A 149 9.92 -11.64 16.82
CA ALA A 149 9.98 -12.10 15.43
C ALA A 149 10.84 -13.36 15.27
N GLY A 150 11.91 -13.48 16.08
CA GLY A 150 12.80 -14.65 16.09
C GLY A 150 12.16 -15.97 16.55
N GLN A 151 10.93 -15.95 17.08
CA GLN A 151 10.18 -17.17 17.40
C GLN A 151 9.54 -17.81 16.16
N GLY A 152 9.57 -17.13 15.02
CA GLY A 152 9.13 -17.66 13.73
C GLY A 152 10.11 -18.64 13.10
N THR A 153 9.88 -18.95 11.82
CA THR A 153 10.85 -19.70 11.02
C THR A 153 11.80 -18.71 10.35
N CYS A 154 13.06 -18.70 10.80
CA CYS A 154 14.08 -17.79 10.31
C CYS A 154 15.20 -18.54 9.56
N ASP A 155 15.67 -17.96 8.46
CA ASP A 155 16.74 -18.49 7.61
C ASP A 155 17.79 -17.39 7.36
N THR A 156 18.96 -17.55 7.97
CA THR A 156 20.08 -16.61 7.79
C THR A 156 20.72 -16.69 6.41
N ALA A 157 20.70 -17.87 5.76
CA ALA A 157 21.33 -18.05 4.46
C ALA A 157 20.51 -17.36 3.35
N ASN A 158 19.18 -17.42 3.47
CA ASN A 158 18.24 -16.73 2.58
C ASN A 158 17.77 -15.37 3.11
N CYS A 159 18.31 -14.92 4.24
CA CYS A 159 18.08 -13.62 4.86
C CYS A 159 16.58 -13.31 5.10
N PHE A 160 15.80 -14.22 5.70
CA PHE A 160 14.40 -13.95 6.00
C PHE A 160 13.94 -14.54 7.33
N CYS A 161 12.82 -14.05 7.85
CA CYS A 161 12.04 -14.74 8.88
C CYS A 161 10.54 -14.52 8.69
N GLY A 162 9.76 -15.59 8.86
CA GLY A 162 8.31 -15.56 8.83
C GLY A 162 7.71 -16.00 10.17
N LEU A 163 6.77 -15.23 10.69
CA LEU A 163 6.04 -15.50 11.93
C LEU A 163 4.54 -15.29 11.70
N ASN A 164 3.74 -16.35 11.75
CA ASN A 164 2.28 -16.28 11.67
C ASN A 164 1.65 -16.57 13.04
N ILE A 165 0.74 -15.71 13.48
CA ILE A 165 0.15 -15.74 14.82
C ILE A 165 -1.38 -15.68 14.69
N GLU A 166 -2.07 -16.57 15.40
CA GLU A 166 -3.53 -16.49 15.60
C GLU A 166 -3.84 -15.50 16.74
N LEU A 167 -4.71 -14.53 16.48
CA LEU A 167 -4.99 -13.39 17.36
C LEU A 167 -6.48 -13.07 17.40
N ASP A 168 -6.91 -12.39 18.47
CA ASP A 168 -8.23 -11.75 18.49
C ASP A 168 -8.23 -10.53 17.54
N PRO A 169 -9.31 -10.26 16.78
CA PRO A 169 -9.39 -9.07 15.94
C PRO A 169 -9.18 -7.80 16.77
N GLY A 170 -8.33 -6.90 16.30
CA GLY A 170 -8.00 -5.68 17.03
C GLY A 170 -6.76 -4.96 16.50
N THR A 171 -6.34 -3.95 17.26
CA THR A 171 -5.13 -3.16 16.98
C THR A 171 -3.98 -3.62 17.86
N TYR A 172 -2.82 -3.83 17.23
CA TYR A 172 -1.58 -4.32 17.83
C TYR A 172 -0.42 -3.36 17.52
N ARG A 173 0.71 -3.55 18.20
CA ARG A 173 1.92 -2.77 17.96
C ARG A 173 3.03 -3.67 17.44
N LEU A 174 3.58 -3.31 16.28
CA LEU A 174 4.85 -3.85 15.78
C LEU A 174 5.95 -2.90 16.23
N ARG A 175 6.87 -3.39 17.05
CA ARG A 175 7.97 -2.62 17.62
C ARG A 175 9.29 -3.02 16.99
N VAL A 176 10.13 -2.04 16.68
CA VAL A 176 11.50 -2.21 16.22
C VAL A 176 12.42 -1.40 17.12
N GLU A 177 13.39 -2.07 17.74
CA GLU A 177 14.53 -1.45 18.40
C GLU A 177 15.70 -1.35 17.41
N GLU A 178 15.97 -0.13 16.98
CA GLU A 178 17.02 0.17 16.02
C GLU A 178 18.39 0.01 16.68
N GLU A 179 18.58 0.76 17.76
CA GLU A 179 19.72 0.75 18.67
C GLU A 179 19.19 0.88 20.11
N PRO A 180 20.01 0.60 21.15
CA PRO A 180 19.57 0.74 22.53
C PRO A 180 18.99 2.13 22.81
N GLY A 181 17.70 2.20 23.14
CA GLY A 181 16.95 3.44 23.39
C GLY A 181 16.33 4.10 22.15
N GLU A 182 16.55 3.57 20.94
CA GLU A 182 15.92 4.02 19.70
C GLU A 182 14.84 3.04 19.27
N ILE A 183 13.62 3.24 19.80
CA ILE A 183 12.51 2.30 19.63
C ILE A 183 11.35 2.96 18.89
N TYR A 184 10.86 2.27 17.86
CA TYR A 184 9.77 2.72 17.00
C TYR A 184 8.63 1.70 17.00
N GLU A 185 7.41 2.21 17.00
CA GLU A 185 6.19 1.41 16.91
C GLU A 185 5.40 1.78 15.64
N MET A 186 4.91 0.77 14.94
CA MET A 186 3.87 0.86 13.91
C MET A 186 2.62 0.15 14.43
N PHE A 187 1.44 0.72 14.20
CA PHE A 187 0.18 0.09 14.57
C PHE A 187 -0.31 -0.83 13.46
N ILE A 188 -0.79 -2.02 13.83
CA ILE A 188 -1.30 -3.04 12.93
C ILE A 188 -2.74 -3.38 13.30
N VAL A 189 -3.65 -3.33 12.34
CA VAL A 189 -5.05 -3.74 12.52
C VAL A 189 -5.23 -5.15 11.96
N THR A 190 -5.92 -5.99 12.72
CA THR A 190 -6.36 -7.33 12.33
C THR A 190 -7.88 -7.37 12.33
N LEU A 191 -8.47 -8.12 11.39
CA LEU A 191 -9.92 -8.21 11.21
C LEU A 191 -10.39 -9.67 11.29
N ALA A 192 -11.63 -9.87 11.74
CA ALA A 192 -12.22 -11.20 11.83
C ALA A 192 -12.30 -11.87 10.45
N GLY A 193 -11.84 -13.12 10.33
CA GLY A 193 -11.80 -13.88 9.08
C GLY A 193 -10.63 -13.53 8.15
N TRP A 194 -9.80 -12.54 8.53
CA TRP A 194 -8.66 -12.08 7.73
C TRP A 194 -7.33 -12.37 8.42
N GLN A 195 -6.33 -12.62 7.58
CA GLN A 195 -4.91 -12.59 7.92
C GLN A 195 -4.33 -11.25 7.46
N THR A 196 -3.89 -10.43 8.40
CA THR A 196 -3.07 -9.25 8.12
C THR A 196 -1.64 -9.69 7.84
N GLN A 197 -1.06 -9.25 6.73
CA GLN A 197 0.27 -9.66 6.30
C GLN A 197 1.17 -8.42 6.25
N VAL A 198 2.20 -8.40 7.10
CA VAL A 198 3.16 -7.31 7.21
C VAL A 198 4.48 -7.77 6.61
N PHE A 199 4.94 -7.05 5.59
CA PHE A 199 6.23 -7.28 4.94
C PHE A 199 7.15 -6.09 5.18
N ALA A 200 8.38 -6.34 5.62
CA ALA A 200 9.38 -5.29 5.77
C ALA A 200 10.76 -5.75 5.27
N LEU A 201 11.48 -4.84 4.62
CA LEU A 201 12.89 -5.03 4.31
C LEU A 201 13.73 -4.62 5.52
N ALA A 202 14.80 -5.36 5.77
CA ALA A 202 15.86 -4.90 6.65
C ALA A 202 16.86 -4.06 5.85
N GLU A 203 17.05 -2.82 6.28
CA GLU A 203 17.87 -1.81 5.60
C GLU A 203 18.76 -1.10 6.60
N THR A 204 19.88 -0.54 6.12
CA THR A 204 20.70 0.38 6.92
C THR A 204 19.93 1.67 7.13
N SER A 205 19.51 1.92 8.38
CA SER A 205 19.02 3.19 8.90
C SER A 205 18.11 4.03 7.98
N TRP A 206 16.80 3.93 8.19
CA TRP A 206 15.85 4.93 7.69
C TRP A 206 15.83 6.21 8.55
N GLN A 207 16.68 6.27 9.59
CA GLN A 207 16.88 7.39 10.51
C GLN A 207 18.30 7.96 10.37
N PRO A 208 18.48 9.30 10.35
CA PRO A 208 19.81 9.89 10.36
C PRO A 208 20.60 9.52 11.62
N GLY A 209 21.79 8.94 11.45
CA GLY A 209 22.75 8.70 12.55
C GLY A 209 22.71 7.31 13.20
N VAL A 210 21.69 6.51 12.89
CA VAL A 210 21.66 5.08 13.23
C VAL A 210 22.49 4.32 12.19
N GLN A 211 23.21 3.26 12.58
CA GLN A 211 23.93 2.40 11.62
C GLN A 211 23.43 0.95 11.61
N ALA A 212 22.50 0.63 12.50
CA ALA A 212 21.90 -0.69 12.56
C ALA A 212 21.15 -1.06 11.26
N VAL A 213 21.23 -2.34 10.90
CA VAL A 213 20.41 -2.95 9.83
C VAL A 213 19.21 -3.59 10.48
N ARG A 214 18.02 -3.04 10.21
CA ARG A 214 16.76 -3.37 10.90
C ARG A 214 15.58 -3.25 9.98
N ALA A 215 14.47 -3.87 10.37
CA ALA A 215 13.21 -3.81 9.64
C ALA A 215 12.73 -2.35 9.50
N ALA A 216 12.72 -1.85 8.28
CA ALA A 216 12.31 -0.48 7.97
C ALA A 216 10.78 -0.34 8.00
N LEU A 217 10.25 0.04 9.17
CA LEU A 217 8.81 0.28 9.35
C LEU A 217 8.23 1.33 8.38
N PRO A 218 8.89 2.46 8.04
CA PRO A 218 8.32 3.45 7.12
C PRO A 218 7.92 2.91 5.76
N ASP A 219 8.70 1.96 5.24
CA ASP A 219 8.56 1.39 3.90
C ASP A 219 7.87 0.02 3.90
N ALA A 220 7.42 -0.46 5.06
CA ALA A 220 6.70 -1.71 5.18
C ALA A 220 5.45 -1.75 4.27
N ALA A 221 5.03 -2.94 3.89
CA ALA A 221 3.76 -3.18 3.21
C ALA A 221 2.83 -3.97 4.11
N VAL A 222 1.57 -3.53 4.21
CA VAL A 222 0.50 -4.24 4.88
C VAL A 222 -0.51 -4.68 3.83
N LEU A 223 -0.70 -5.99 3.72
CA LEU A 223 -1.68 -6.64 2.87
C LEU A 223 -2.68 -7.40 3.75
N MET A 224 -3.76 -7.89 3.16
CA MET A 224 -4.66 -8.83 3.81
C MET A 224 -5.06 -9.96 2.87
N ALA A 225 -5.26 -11.15 3.42
CA ALA A 225 -5.85 -12.29 2.73
C ALA A 225 -6.86 -12.97 3.67
N GLU A 226 -7.81 -13.73 3.14
CA GLU A 226 -8.64 -14.60 3.98
C GLU A 226 -7.74 -15.66 4.65
N ILE A 227 -8.06 -16.02 5.90
CA ILE A 227 -7.23 -16.88 6.76
C ILE A 227 -6.78 -18.20 6.10
N ASP A 228 -7.61 -18.80 5.24
CA ASP A 228 -7.30 -20.08 4.60
C ASP A 228 -6.52 -19.94 3.28
N LYS A 229 -6.39 -18.72 2.75
CA LYS A 229 -5.68 -18.48 1.48
C LYS A 229 -4.19 -18.26 1.69
N GLY A 230 -3.83 -17.58 2.78
CA GLY A 230 -2.45 -17.15 3.06
C GLY A 230 -1.93 -16.17 2.00
N PHE A 231 -0.62 -15.97 1.98
CA PHE A 231 0.07 -15.15 0.98
C PHE A 231 0.28 -15.97 -0.31
N ASP A 232 0.00 -15.36 -1.46
CA ASP A 232 0.32 -15.92 -2.77
C ASP A 232 1.02 -14.85 -3.64
N PRO A 233 2.34 -14.97 -3.89
CA PRO A 233 3.09 -13.97 -4.64
C PRO A 233 2.66 -13.88 -6.12
N ALA A 234 1.99 -14.91 -6.66
CA ALA A 234 1.51 -14.91 -8.03
C ALA A 234 0.11 -14.29 -8.18
N ASN A 235 -0.59 -14.02 -7.08
CA ASN A 235 -1.93 -13.47 -7.13
C ASN A 235 -1.90 -12.01 -7.62
N PRO A 236 -2.56 -11.66 -8.74
CA PRO A 236 -2.57 -10.29 -9.27
C PRO A 236 -3.11 -9.26 -8.27
N ALA A 237 -3.98 -9.67 -7.34
CA ALA A 237 -4.50 -8.79 -6.30
C ALA A 237 -3.40 -8.26 -5.37
N VAL A 238 -2.34 -9.04 -5.11
CA VAL A 238 -1.20 -8.62 -4.29
C VAL A 238 -0.48 -7.43 -4.96
N ARG A 239 -0.19 -7.56 -6.26
CA ARG A 239 0.44 -6.47 -7.04
C ARG A 239 -0.46 -5.24 -7.07
N GLN A 240 -1.75 -5.43 -7.26
CA GLN A 240 -2.72 -4.34 -7.26
C GLN A 240 -2.76 -3.59 -5.91
N THR A 241 -2.78 -4.30 -4.78
CA THR A 241 -2.75 -3.69 -3.44
C THR A 241 -1.45 -2.90 -3.23
N GLU A 242 -0.32 -3.43 -3.69
CA GLU A 242 0.96 -2.73 -3.59
C GLU A 242 1.02 -1.47 -4.48
N LEU A 243 0.42 -1.50 -5.68
CA LEU A 243 0.28 -0.31 -6.53
C LEU A 243 -0.58 0.77 -5.86
N LEU A 244 -1.66 0.38 -5.18
CA LEU A 244 -2.48 1.30 -4.37
C LEU A 244 -1.67 1.93 -3.22
N ARG A 245 -0.89 1.10 -2.50
CA ARG A 245 0.02 1.57 -1.43
C ARG A 245 1.01 2.61 -1.97
N LEU A 246 1.69 2.31 -3.07
CA LEU A 246 2.65 3.23 -3.71
C LEU A 246 1.98 4.51 -4.21
N GLY A 247 0.78 4.39 -4.78
CA GLY A 247 -0.02 5.54 -5.20
C GLY A 247 -0.33 6.47 -4.03
N LEU A 248 -0.75 5.91 -2.90
CA LEU A 248 -1.07 6.69 -1.70
C LEU A 248 0.19 7.31 -1.06
N MET A 249 1.25 6.52 -0.94
CA MET A 249 2.55 6.92 -0.37
C MET A 249 3.17 8.11 -1.12
N HIS A 250 3.06 8.13 -2.44
CA HIS A 250 3.65 9.16 -3.28
C HIS A 250 2.65 10.23 -3.76
N GLY A 251 1.43 10.24 -3.23
CA GLY A 251 0.39 11.21 -3.60
C GLY A 251 0.01 11.18 -5.08
N ARG A 252 0.07 9.99 -5.72
CA ARG A 252 -0.19 9.82 -7.16
C ARG A 252 -1.67 9.64 -7.46
N LYS A 253 -2.05 10.11 -8.64
CA LYS A 253 -3.43 10.08 -9.11
C LYS A 253 -3.71 8.80 -9.94
N ILE A 254 -3.73 7.64 -9.29
CA ILE A 254 -3.74 6.33 -9.97
C ILE A 254 -5.11 5.64 -10.11
N LEU A 255 -6.19 6.28 -9.66
CA LEU A 255 -7.55 5.74 -9.78
C LEU A 255 -8.27 6.36 -10.98
N THR A 256 -8.98 5.53 -11.73
CA THR A 256 -9.93 5.90 -12.78
C THR A 256 -11.31 5.35 -12.42
N GLU A 257 -12.38 5.88 -13.01
CA GLU A 257 -13.74 5.36 -12.82
C GLU A 257 -13.83 3.86 -13.15
N ILE A 258 -13.34 3.46 -14.32
CA ILE A 258 -13.36 2.06 -14.76
C ILE A 258 -12.52 1.19 -13.83
N GLY A 259 -11.33 1.67 -13.44
CA GLY A 259 -10.46 0.98 -12.50
C GLY A 259 -11.16 0.75 -11.16
N LEU A 260 -11.80 1.78 -10.60
CA LEU A 260 -12.52 1.68 -9.34
C LEU A 260 -13.72 0.74 -9.42
N LYS A 261 -14.53 0.82 -10.49
CA LYS A 261 -15.64 -0.13 -10.70
C LYS A 261 -15.15 -1.58 -10.74
N ASN A 262 -14.03 -1.84 -11.41
CA ASN A 262 -13.43 -3.18 -11.46
C ASN A 262 -12.93 -3.65 -10.08
N LEU A 263 -12.38 -2.73 -9.26
CA LEU A 263 -11.95 -3.05 -7.89
C LEU A 263 -13.12 -3.40 -6.98
N LEU A 264 -14.29 -2.81 -7.21
CA LEU A 264 -15.50 -2.99 -6.42
C LEU A 264 -16.38 -4.16 -6.90
N ALA A 265 -16.13 -4.72 -8.09
CA ALA A 265 -16.99 -5.75 -8.69
C ALA A 265 -16.97 -7.13 -7.96
N GLY A 266 -16.23 -7.28 -6.86
CA GLY A 266 -16.13 -8.52 -6.10
C GLY A 266 -15.92 -8.28 -4.61
N THR A 267 -15.52 -9.32 -3.86
CA THR A 267 -15.20 -9.18 -2.43
C THR A 267 -14.07 -8.18 -2.23
N LEU A 268 -14.39 -7.08 -1.56
CA LEU A 268 -13.45 -6.00 -1.35
C LEU A 268 -12.42 -6.39 -0.29
N ASN A 269 -11.15 -6.45 -0.70
CA ASN A 269 -10.05 -6.63 0.23
C ASN A 269 -9.97 -5.41 1.19
N PRO A 270 -9.86 -5.60 2.51
CA PRO A 270 -9.85 -4.50 3.47
C PRO A 270 -8.75 -3.46 3.22
N MET A 271 -7.54 -3.89 2.85
CA MET A 271 -6.45 -2.95 2.57
C MET A 271 -6.69 -2.17 1.28
N ASN A 272 -7.33 -2.78 0.28
CA ASN A 272 -7.78 -2.05 -0.90
C ASN A 272 -8.83 -1.00 -0.53
N ALA A 273 -9.80 -1.34 0.32
CA ALA A 273 -10.81 -0.39 0.79
C ALA A 273 -10.17 0.82 1.49
N VAL A 274 -9.23 0.56 2.40
CA VAL A 274 -8.47 1.61 3.12
C VAL A 274 -7.71 2.49 2.13
N PHE A 275 -6.91 1.92 1.23
CA PHE A 275 -6.13 2.72 0.28
C PHE A 275 -7.01 3.51 -0.69
N ILE A 276 -8.08 2.91 -1.21
CA ILE A 276 -9.03 3.59 -2.11
C ILE A 276 -9.71 4.74 -1.37
N ALA A 277 -10.22 4.53 -0.15
CA ALA A 277 -10.86 5.57 0.64
C ALA A 277 -9.94 6.77 0.86
N HIS A 278 -8.66 6.53 1.20
CA HIS A 278 -7.68 7.58 1.39
C HIS A 278 -7.24 8.25 0.08
N LEU A 279 -7.17 7.52 -1.03
CA LEU A 279 -6.90 8.10 -2.34
C LEU A 279 -8.05 9.01 -2.80
N LEU A 280 -9.30 8.62 -2.55
CA LEU A 280 -10.51 9.41 -2.85
C LEU A 280 -10.65 10.62 -1.93
N ALA A 281 -10.37 10.47 -0.63
CA ALA A 281 -10.39 11.56 0.35
C ALA A 281 -9.48 12.74 -0.01
N ARG A 282 -8.47 12.51 -0.87
CA ARG A 282 -7.54 13.53 -1.39
C ARG A 282 -7.95 14.11 -2.75
N ARG A 283 -9.12 13.74 -3.30
CA ARG A 283 -9.59 14.19 -4.62
C ARG A 283 -10.69 15.24 -4.50
N GLU A 284 -10.67 16.15 -5.46
CA GLU A 284 -11.74 17.11 -5.73
C GLU A 284 -12.54 16.74 -7.00
N ASP A 285 -12.33 15.54 -7.53
CA ASP A 285 -12.95 15.06 -8.78
C ASP A 285 -14.38 14.56 -8.51
N GLU A 286 -15.38 15.28 -9.02
CA GLU A 286 -16.80 15.00 -8.80
C GLU A 286 -17.23 13.59 -9.26
N VAL A 287 -16.64 13.07 -10.34
CA VAL A 287 -16.98 11.73 -10.88
C VAL A 287 -16.47 10.65 -9.94
N LEU A 288 -15.23 10.79 -9.46
CA LEU A 288 -14.68 9.85 -8.48
C LEU A 288 -15.35 9.97 -7.11
N GLN A 289 -15.85 11.15 -6.76
CA GLN A 289 -16.65 11.36 -5.54
C GLN A 289 -17.99 10.63 -5.59
N ALA A 290 -18.66 10.55 -6.75
CA ALA A 290 -19.87 9.75 -6.88
C ALA A 290 -19.62 8.25 -6.56
N LEU A 291 -18.46 7.72 -6.96
CA LEU A 291 -18.05 6.33 -6.69
C LEU A 291 -17.60 6.10 -5.25
N ALA A 292 -17.38 7.17 -4.48
CA ALA A 292 -17.10 7.09 -3.05
C ALA A 292 -18.31 6.51 -2.28
N VAL A 293 -19.53 6.79 -2.75
CA VAL A 293 -20.77 6.19 -2.23
C VAL A 293 -20.83 4.69 -2.50
N ASP A 294 -20.42 4.27 -3.70
CA ASP A 294 -20.36 2.85 -4.06
C ASP A 294 -19.37 2.10 -3.15
N LEU A 295 -18.22 2.70 -2.84
CA LEU A 295 -17.27 2.13 -1.87
C LEU A 295 -17.94 1.91 -0.51
N VAL A 296 -18.67 2.89 0.01
CA VAL A 296 -19.38 2.77 1.29
C VAL A 296 -20.39 1.62 1.28
N GLY A 297 -21.09 1.41 0.16
CA GLY A 297 -22.01 0.28 -0.01
C GLY A 297 -21.36 -1.10 0.07
N HIS A 298 -20.04 -1.21 -0.13
CA HIS A 298 -19.28 -2.46 -0.04
C HIS A 298 -18.63 -2.68 1.34
N ILE A 299 -18.74 -1.73 2.27
CA ILE A 299 -18.16 -1.82 3.61
C ILE A 299 -19.11 -2.61 4.51
N ASP A 300 -18.71 -3.83 4.90
CA ASP A 300 -19.40 -4.59 5.94
C ASP A 300 -19.12 -4.05 7.35
N SER A 301 -19.78 -4.61 8.36
CA SER A 301 -19.63 -4.16 9.75
C SER A 301 -18.22 -4.37 10.33
N SER A 302 -17.51 -5.42 9.90
CA SER A 302 -16.12 -5.66 10.34
C SER A 302 -15.20 -4.60 9.75
N LEU A 303 -15.36 -4.29 8.47
CA LEU A 303 -14.56 -3.30 7.78
C LEU A 303 -14.93 -1.86 8.24
N ALA A 304 -16.19 -1.60 8.56
CA ALA A 304 -16.64 -0.33 9.14
C ALA A 304 -16.01 -0.04 10.50
N ALA A 305 -15.57 -1.07 11.25
CA ALA A 305 -14.86 -0.90 12.51
C ALA A 305 -13.37 -0.51 12.32
N HIS A 306 -12.83 -0.65 11.10
CA HIS A 306 -11.41 -0.39 10.81
C HIS A 306 -11.07 1.10 11.03
N PRO A 307 -10.11 1.45 11.92
CA PRO A 307 -9.80 2.84 12.28
C PRO A 307 -9.46 3.73 11.07
N ASP A 308 -8.66 3.22 10.13
CA ASP A 308 -8.28 3.99 8.94
C ASP A 308 -9.44 4.29 7.99
N LEU A 309 -10.39 3.37 7.89
CA LEU A 309 -11.55 3.57 7.03
C LEU A 309 -12.51 4.55 7.69
N ARG A 310 -12.78 4.38 8.98
CA ARG A 310 -13.54 5.35 9.78
C ARG A 310 -12.94 6.76 9.69
N ALA A 311 -11.62 6.88 9.71
CA ALA A 311 -10.93 8.16 9.54
C ALA A 311 -11.14 8.76 8.15
N ALA A 312 -11.05 7.96 7.08
CA ALA A 312 -11.30 8.44 5.71
C ALA A 312 -12.74 8.95 5.53
N LEU A 313 -13.71 8.29 6.18
CA LEU A 313 -15.13 8.67 6.13
C LEU A 313 -15.46 9.99 6.86
N LEU A 314 -14.52 10.57 7.62
CA LEU A 314 -14.68 11.90 8.23
C LEU A 314 -14.65 13.05 7.22
N VAL A 315 -14.17 12.79 6.00
CA VAL A 315 -14.05 13.82 4.96
C VAL A 315 -15.44 14.14 4.40
N PRO A 316 -15.79 15.42 4.15
CA PRO A 316 -17.14 15.84 3.77
C PRO A 316 -17.78 15.08 2.59
N GLN A 317 -16.95 14.54 1.71
CA GLN A 317 -17.36 13.74 0.54
C GLN A 317 -18.04 12.42 0.93
N PHE A 318 -17.74 11.90 2.11
CA PHE A 318 -18.29 10.64 2.64
C PHE A 318 -19.34 10.85 3.74
N VAL A 319 -19.42 12.06 4.31
CA VAL A 319 -20.29 12.32 5.47
C VAL A 319 -21.74 12.43 5.01
N THR A 320 -22.56 11.47 5.44
CA THR A 320 -24.02 11.63 5.44
C THR A 320 -24.42 12.42 6.68
N SER A 321 -25.18 13.51 6.50
CA SER A 321 -25.61 14.41 7.57
C SER A 321 -26.42 13.69 8.66
N ASN A 322 -26.05 13.88 9.93
CA ASN A 322 -26.74 13.49 11.19
C ASN A 322 -26.14 12.35 12.04
N GLU A 323 -24.86 12.00 11.90
CA GLU A 323 -24.26 10.99 12.79
C GLU A 323 -23.59 11.58 14.03
N THR A 324 -23.66 10.85 15.15
CA THR A 324 -22.90 11.16 16.35
C THR A 324 -21.39 11.08 16.07
N PRO A 325 -20.57 12.02 16.55
CA PRO A 325 -19.13 12.01 16.32
C PRO A 325 -18.51 10.65 16.67
N PRO A 326 -17.78 9.99 15.74
CA PRO A 326 -17.15 8.71 16.00
C PRO A 326 -16.07 8.84 17.08
N ILE A 327 -16.01 7.82 17.95
CA ILE A 327 -14.98 7.69 18.99
C ILE A 327 -13.85 6.80 18.47
N PHE A 328 -12.60 7.29 18.59
CA PHE A 328 -11.39 6.57 18.20
C PHE A 328 -10.62 6.12 19.44
N THR A 329 -10.79 4.86 19.83
CA THR A 329 -10.18 4.25 21.02
C THR A 329 -8.81 3.62 20.76
N ALA A 330 -8.47 3.37 19.49
CA ALA A 330 -7.18 2.81 19.07
C ALA A 330 -6.55 3.66 17.96
N PRO A 331 -5.21 3.65 17.81
CA PRO A 331 -4.54 4.35 16.73
C PRO A 331 -4.82 3.73 15.36
N PRO A 332 -4.94 4.53 14.30
CA PRO A 332 -4.98 4.01 12.94
C PRO A 332 -3.59 3.52 12.48
N MET A 333 -3.54 2.76 11.39
CA MET A 333 -2.29 2.34 10.78
C MET A 333 -1.64 3.46 9.95
N LEU A 334 -2.43 4.29 9.27
CA LEU A 334 -1.94 5.34 8.37
C LEU A 334 -1.76 6.67 9.08
N ASN A 335 -0.68 7.36 8.73
CA ASN A 335 -0.43 8.73 9.15
C ASN A 335 -1.53 9.69 8.62
N SER A 336 -2.04 9.48 7.40
CA SER A 336 -3.15 10.29 6.89
C SER A 336 -4.45 10.09 7.66
N SER A 337 -4.72 8.90 8.17
CA SER A 337 -5.86 8.66 9.06
C SER A 337 -5.71 9.44 10.36
N TRP A 338 -4.52 9.45 10.95
CA TRP A 338 -4.23 10.23 12.15
C TRP A 338 -4.45 11.73 11.92
N GLN A 339 -4.01 12.25 10.78
CA GLN A 339 -4.25 13.65 10.40
C GLN A 339 -5.74 13.96 10.24
N LEU A 340 -6.51 13.07 9.62
CA LEU A 340 -7.96 13.25 9.47
C LEU A 340 -8.67 13.22 10.83
N ILE A 341 -8.30 12.29 11.72
CA ILE A 341 -8.86 12.18 13.06
C ILE A 341 -8.56 13.45 13.86
N THR A 342 -7.30 13.89 13.91
CA THR A 342 -6.90 15.07 14.69
C THR A 342 -7.59 16.34 14.18
N GLN A 343 -7.66 16.55 12.86
CA GLN A 343 -8.42 17.65 12.26
C GLN A 343 -9.92 17.59 12.55
N ALA A 344 -10.51 16.39 12.63
CA ALA A 344 -11.91 16.22 12.97
C ALA A 344 -12.18 16.48 14.46
N VAL A 345 -11.26 16.07 15.35
CA VAL A 345 -11.33 16.38 16.78
C VAL A 345 -11.29 17.90 17.02
N ASP A 346 -10.38 18.61 16.33
CA ASP A 346 -10.31 20.07 16.41
C ASP A 346 -11.60 20.78 15.94
N LYS A 347 -12.42 20.09 15.13
CA LYS A 347 -13.71 20.56 14.61
C LYS A 347 -14.91 19.95 15.33
N GLU A 348 -14.71 19.25 16.45
CA GLU A 348 -15.75 18.54 17.22
C GLU A 348 -16.52 17.48 16.41
N LYS A 349 -15.92 16.96 15.33
CA LYS A 349 -16.47 15.93 14.45
C LYS A 349 -15.98 14.52 14.76
N ALA A 350 -15.06 14.37 15.71
CA ALA A 350 -14.57 13.09 16.21
C ALA A 350 -14.14 13.24 17.67
N VAL A 351 -14.01 12.12 18.38
CA VAL A 351 -13.59 12.11 19.79
C VAL A 351 -12.42 11.16 19.98
N ILE A 352 -11.33 11.67 20.58
CA ILE A 352 -10.27 10.86 21.19
C ILE A 352 -10.50 10.86 22.70
N PRO A 353 -10.74 9.70 23.34
CA PRO A 353 -10.93 9.65 24.79
C PRO A 353 -9.68 10.10 25.55
N SER A 354 -9.85 10.88 26.61
CA SER A 354 -8.75 11.24 27.52
C SER A 354 -8.18 9.99 28.21
N GLY A 355 -6.87 9.99 28.41
CA GLY A 355 -6.07 8.88 28.91
C GLY A 355 -5.84 7.75 27.90
N SER A 356 -6.46 7.79 26.71
CA SER A 356 -6.28 6.75 25.69
C SER A 356 -4.87 6.77 25.09
N LEU A 357 -4.47 5.65 24.49
CA LEU A 357 -3.20 5.56 23.77
C LEU A 357 -3.08 6.63 22.68
N ASN A 358 -4.17 6.94 21.98
CA ASN A 358 -4.23 8.00 20.97
C ASN A 358 -3.78 9.35 21.54
N GLU A 359 -4.23 9.70 22.75
CA GLU A 359 -3.79 10.95 23.40
C GLU A 359 -2.29 10.89 23.76
N GLN A 360 -1.82 9.74 24.25
CA GLN A 360 -0.44 9.54 24.71
C GLN A 360 0.58 9.64 23.57
N ILE A 361 0.28 9.08 22.39
CA ILE A 361 1.26 9.03 21.29
C ILE A 361 1.44 10.38 20.57
N LYS A 362 0.54 11.35 20.79
CA LYS A 362 0.49 12.63 20.05
C LYS A 362 1.84 13.36 19.97
N ALA A 363 2.63 13.33 21.04
CA ALA A 363 3.92 14.03 21.12
C ALA A 363 5.08 13.30 20.42
N GLY A 364 4.93 12.00 20.11
CA GLY A 364 5.99 11.16 19.56
C GLY A 364 5.70 10.62 18.16
N VAL A 365 4.70 11.16 17.45
CA VAL A 365 4.36 10.72 16.08
C VAL A 365 5.38 11.26 15.08
N LEU A 366 5.89 10.40 14.20
CA LEU A 366 6.70 10.78 13.04
C LEU A 366 5.81 11.00 11.81
N ASN A 367 5.83 12.21 11.25
CA ASN A 367 4.95 12.60 10.14
C ASN A 367 5.56 12.38 8.74
N THR A 368 6.65 11.62 8.62
CA THR A 368 7.42 11.49 7.37
C THR A 368 7.08 10.24 6.55
N ALA A 369 6.32 9.30 7.10
CA ALA A 369 6.02 8.01 6.48
C ALA A 369 4.53 7.86 6.10
N LEU A 370 4.23 6.82 5.32
CA LEU A 370 2.86 6.38 5.03
C LEU A 370 2.15 5.94 6.32
N TRP A 371 2.86 5.14 7.12
CA TRP A 371 2.36 4.55 8.35
C TRP A 371 2.45 5.53 9.52
N LEU A 372 1.53 5.40 10.47
CA LEU A 372 1.59 6.08 11.75
C LEU A 372 2.71 5.44 12.58
N LEU A 373 3.83 6.13 12.68
CA LEU A 373 4.97 5.70 13.47
C LEU A 373 5.06 6.50 14.76
N HIS A 374 5.29 5.82 15.86
CA HIS A 374 5.48 6.40 17.18
C HIS A 374 6.88 6.07 17.70
N ARG A 375 7.66 7.09 18.06
CA ARG A 375 8.93 6.90 18.78
C ARG A 375 8.66 6.81 20.27
N LEU A 376 9.12 5.74 20.91
CA LEU A 376 9.07 5.64 22.37
C LEU A 376 10.14 6.54 23.01
N PRO A 377 9.85 7.11 24.19
CA PRO A 377 10.77 8.00 24.90
C PRO A 377 12.00 7.31 25.48
#